data_AF-A0A960ZTS8-F1
#
_entry.id   AF-A0A960ZTS8-F1
#
_cell.length_a   1.000
_cell.length_b   1.000
_cell.length_c   1.000
_cell.angle_alpha   90.00
_cell.angle_beta   90.00
_cell.angle_gamma   90.00
#
_symmetry.space_group_name_H-M   'P 1'
#
loop_
_entity.id
_entity.type
_entity.pdbx_description
1 polymer ?
#
loop_
_entity_poly.entity_id
_entity_poly.type
_entity_poly.pdbx_seq_one_letter_code
_entity_poly.pdbx_strand_id
1 'polypeptide(L)'
;MRPPTPPMTAEQLLAHCRKNGRADICAGHVLAIQTLLDERKWCQSRLAEASNVPRQMIGMILVMKRFPTGDCLSKLAEAFGLDLFELDLIAKLELKIRLQL
;
A
#
# COMPACT_ATOMS: atom_id res chain seq x y z
N MET A 1 16.04 10.93 17.55
CA MET A 1 15.32 10.45 16.33
C MET A 1 14.36 9.35 16.75
N ARG A 2 13.08 9.40 16.37
CA ARG A 2 12.14 8.30 16.68
C ARG A 2 12.55 7.10 15.82
N PRO A 3 12.72 5.89 16.38
CA PRO A 3 13.03 4.72 15.57
C PRO A 3 11.92 4.55 14.50
N PRO A 4 12.28 4.18 13.26
CA PRO A 4 11.28 3.89 12.24
C PRO A 4 10.35 2.81 12.81
N THR A 5 9.05 3.08 12.82
CA THR A 5 8.07 2.07 13.22
C THR A 5 8.22 0.92 12.25
N PRO A 6 8.48 -0.32 12.72
CA PRO A 6 8.60 -1.45 11.83
C PRO A 6 7.33 -1.56 10.97
N PRO A 7 7.45 -1.91 9.68
CA PRO A 7 6.28 -2.08 8.83
C PRO A 7 5.35 -3.12 9.45
N MET A 8 4.05 -2.82 9.43
CA MET A 8 3.04 -3.73 9.98
C MET A 8 3.02 -5.03 9.17
N THR A 9 2.85 -6.17 9.84
CA THR A 9 2.66 -7.46 9.16
C THR A 9 1.32 -7.52 8.44
N ALA A 10 1.14 -8.48 7.52
CA ALA A 10 -0.12 -8.65 6.80
C ALA A 10 -1.31 -8.88 7.75
N GLU A 11 -1.12 -9.65 8.81
CA GLU A 11 -2.13 -9.91 9.84
C GLU A 11 -2.49 -8.64 10.61
N GLN A 12 -1.49 -7.81 10.93
CA GLN A 12 -1.69 -6.53 11.61
C GLN A 12 -2.45 -5.54 10.71
N LEU A 13 -2.11 -5.48 9.42
CA LEU A 13 -2.82 -4.66 8.44
C LEU A 13 -4.28 -5.09 8.30
N LEU A 14 -4.55 -6.40 8.18
CA LEU A 14 -5.91 -6.94 8.14
C LEU A 14 -6.71 -6.65 9.41
N ALA A 15 -6.13 -6.94 10.58
CA ALA A 15 -6.78 -6.65 11.85
C ALA A 15 -7.12 -5.15 11.97
N HIS A 16 -6.23 -4.28 11.48
CA HIS A 16 -6.47 -2.85 11.44
C HIS A 16 -7.60 -2.47 10.48
N CYS A 17 -7.65 -3.02 9.27
CA CYS A 17 -8.76 -2.81 8.33
C CYS A 17 -10.10 -3.22 8.94
N ARG A 18 -10.19 -4.45 9.44
CA ARG A 18 -11.41 -5.02 10.01
C ARG A 18 -11.91 -4.23 11.22
N LYS A 19 -11.01 -3.85 12.13
CA LYS A 19 -11.33 -3.03 13.31
C LYS A 19 -11.96 -1.67 12.92
N ASN A 20 -11.61 -1.13 11.75
CA ASN A 20 -12.12 0.15 11.25
C ASN A 20 -13.24 -0.01 10.21
N GLY A 21 -13.81 -1.22 10.03
CA GLY A 21 -14.89 -1.48 9.08
C GLY A 21 -14.47 -1.30 7.61
N ARG A 22 -13.18 -1.52 7.29
CA ARG A 22 -12.64 -1.44 5.93
C ARG A 22 -12.48 -2.84 5.35
N ALA A 23 -12.58 -2.91 4.02
CA ALA A 23 -12.39 -4.15 3.28
C ALA A 23 -10.95 -4.66 3.42
N ASP A 24 -10.80 -5.98 3.45
CA ASP A 24 -9.50 -6.66 3.54
C ASP A 24 -8.55 -6.26 2.40
N ILE A 25 -9.10 -5.94 1.21
CA ILE A 25 -8.33 -5.48 0.05
C ILE A 25 -7.49 -4.22 0.35
N CYS A 26 -7.91 -3.37 1.28
CA CYS A 26 -7.12 -2.19 1.67
C CYS A 26 -5.76 -2.57 2.29
N ALA A 27 -5.70 -3.68 3.04
CA ALA A 27 -4.44 -4.20 3.54
C ALA A 27 -3.58 -4.73 2.37
N GLY A 28 -4.24 -5.39 1.41
CA GLY A 28 -3.60 -5.84 0.17
C GLY A 28 -2.99 -4.70 -0.64
N HIS A 29 -3.68 -3.56 -0.78
CA HIS A 29 -3.13 -2.39 -1.46
C HIS A 29 -1.86 -1.88 -0.81
N VAL A 30 -1.82 -1.83 0.53
CA VAL A 30 -0.61 -1.41 1.24
C VAL A 30 0.53 -2.39 1.02
N LEU A 31 0.27 -3.70 1.09
CA LEU A 31 1.27 -4.73 0.80
C LEU A 31 1.77 -4.63 -0.65
N ALA A 32 0.88 -4.48 -1.63
CA ALA A 32 1.23 -4.33 -3.03
C ALA A 32 2.12 -3.10 -3.27
N ILE A 33 1.79 -1.95 -2.67
CA ILE A 33 2.61 -0.75 -2.78
C ILE A 33 3.99 -0.96 -2.13
N GLN A 34 4.06 -1.64 -0.97
CA GLN A 34 5.34 -1.97 -0.33
C GLN A 34 6.20 -2.88 -1.22
N THR A 35 5.63 -3.96 -1.74
CA THR A 35 6.32 -4.88 -2.66
C THR A 35 6.83 -4.14 -3.90
N LEU A 36 5.98 -3.34 -4.57
CA LEU A 36 6.38 -2.60 -5.77
C LEU A 36 7.48 -1.56 -5.50
N LEU A 37 7.47 -0.92 -4.33
CA LEU A 37 8.56 -0.06 -3.89
C LEU A 37 9.87 -0.84 -3.73
N ASP A 38 9.82 -2.00 -3.08
CA ASP A 38 11.00 -2.84 -2.85
C ASP A 38 11.56 -3.41 -4.16
N GLU A 39 10.71 -3.95 -5.04
CA GLU A 39 11.08 -4.49 -6.35
C GLU A 39 11.75 -3.44 -7.24
N ARG A 40 11.22 -2.22 -7.25
CA ARG A 40 11.81 -1.11 -8.02
C ARG A 40 12.95 -0.40 -7.30
N LYS A 41 13.24 -0.78 -6.05
CA LYS A 41 14.19 -0.06 -5.17
C LYS A 41 13.84 1.42 -5.04
N TRP A 42 12.54 1.73 -5.01
CA TRP A 42 12.04 3.09 -4.89
C TRP A 42 11.81 3.45 -3.41
N CYS A 43 12.13 4.70 -3.07
CA CYS A 43 11.71 5.27 -1.80
C CYS A 43 10.38 6.02 -1.95
N GLN A 44 9.71 6.34 -0.84
CA GLN A 44 8.45 7.10 -0.86
C GLN A 44 8.57 8.45 -1.58
N SER A 45 9.74 9.10 -1.52
CA SER A 45 9.96 10.37 -2.23
C SER A 45 9.91 10.18 -3.75
N ARG A 46 10.49 9.09 -4.26
CA ARG A 46 10.47 8.77 -5.70
C ARG A 46 9.05 8.43 -6.17
N LEU A 47 8.30 7.66 -5.37
CA LEU A 47 6.90 7.38 -5.68
C LEU A 47 6.04 8.64 -5.64
N ALA A 48 6.28 9.54 -4.69
CA ALA A 48 5.56 10.82 -4.60
C ALA A 48 5.76 11.66 -5.87
N GLU A 49 6.99 11.74 -6.36
CA GLU A 49 7.34 12.43 -7.61
C GLU A 49 6.64 11.78 -8.80
N ALA A 50 6.70 10.45 -8.93
CA ALA A 50 6.14 9.73 -10.07
C ALA A 50 4.60 9.73 -10.11
N SER A 51 3.94 9.67 -8.94
CA SER A 51 2.46 9.61 -8.83
C SER A 51 1.79 10.98 -8.66
N ASN A 52 2.58 12.02 -8.40
CA ASN A 52 2.08 13.32 -7.95
C ASN A 52 1.18 13.22 -6.69
N VAL A 53 1.36 12.18 -5.89
CA VAL A 53 0.72 12.01 -4.58
C VAL A 53 1.67 12.52 -3.50
N PRO A 54 1.23 13.39 -2.57
CA PRO A 54 2.12 13.91 -1.54
C PRO A 54 2.79 12.80 -0.75
N ARG A 55 4.12 12.89 -0.56
CA ARG A 55 4.91 11.91 0.21
C ARG A 55 4.31 11.63 1.59
N GLN A 56 3.79 12.66 2.26
CA GLN A 56 3.12 12.50 3.55
C GLN A 56 1.88 11.60 3.46
N MET A 57 1.10 11.72 2.39
CA MET A 57 -0.08 10.88 2.16
C MET A 57 0.32 9.43 1.91
N ILE A 58 1.36 9.19 1.11
CA ILE A 58 1.94 7.85 0.91
C ILE A 58 2.40 7.26 2.24
N GLY A 59 3.16 8.02 3.03
CA GLY A 59 3.59 7.58 4.36
C GLY A 59 2.42 7.22 5.26
N MET A 60 1.36 8.04 5.29
CA MET A 60 0.15 7.76 6.07
C MET A 60 -0.59 6.50 5.61
N ILE A 61 -0.62 6.22 4.30
CA ILE A 61 -1.19 4.99 3.74
C ILE A 61 -0.36 3.78 4.16
N LEU A 62 0.96 3.84 4.00
CA LEU A 62 1.86 2.72 4.30
C LEU A 62 1.88 2.33 5.79
N VAL A 63 1.54 3.26 6.69
CA VAL A 63 1.38 2.99 8.12
C VAL A 63 -0.08 2.91 8.57
N MET A 64 -1.02 2.82 7.63
CA MET A 64 -2.47 2.70 7.89
C MET A 64 -3.06 3.80 8.79
N LYS A 65 -2.43 4.98 8.84
CA LYS A 65 -3.02 6.18 9.46
C LYS A 65 -4.10 6.80 8.59
N ARG A 66 -4.09 6.51 7.30
CA ARG A 66 -5.12 6.89 6.34
C ARG A 66 -5.35 5.73 5.37
N PHE A 67 -6.60 5.41 5.10
CA PHE A 67 -6.93 4.40 4.10
C PHE A 67 -6.78 4.98 2.69
N PRO A 68 -6.28 4.19 1.72
CA PRO A 68 -6.17 4.63 0.35
C PRO A 68 -7.56 4.84 -0.26
N THR A 69 -7.71 5.87 -1.09
CA THR A 69 -8.92 6.13 -1.88
C THR A 69 -8.72 5.67 -3.33
N GLY A 70 -9.80 5.44 -4.08
CA GLY A 70 -9.72 5.03 -5.49
C GLY A 70 -8.83 5.94 -6.33
N ASP A 71 -9.04 7.26 -6.27
CA ASP A 71 -8.22 8.24 -7.00
C ASP A 71 -6.74 8.19 -6.61
N CYS A 72 -6.46 7.96 -5.32
CA CYS A 72 -5.08 7.84 -4.84
C CYS A 72 -4.45 6.55 -5.37
N LEU A 73 -5.18 5.44 -5.37
CA LEU A 73 -4.70 4.15 -5.87
C LEU A 73 -4.46 4.20 -7.38
N SER A 74 -5.33 4.84 -8.16
CA SER A 74 -5.13 5.02 -9.61
C SER A 74 -3.80 5.72 -9.90
N LYS A 75 -3.54 6.85 -9.23
CA LYS A 75 -2.29 7.60 -9.40
C LYS A 75 -1.05 6.80 -8.99
N LEU A 76 -1.15 6.02 -7.92
CA LEU A 76 -0.05 5.17 -7.47
C LEU A 76 0.18 4.00 -8.44
N ALA A 77 -0.88 3.38 -8.97
CA ALA A 77 -0.78 2.35 -10.00
C ALA A 77 -0.12 2.89 -11.26
N GLU A 78 -0.58 4.04 -11.76
CA GLU A 78 -0.03 4.70 -12.95
C GLU A 78 1.46 5.02 -12.80
N ALA A 79 1.91 5.42 -11.61
CA ALA A 79 3.34 5.63 -11.32
C ALA A 79 4.16 4.34 -11.43
N PHE A 80 3.53 3.19 -11.21
CA PHE A 80 4.10 1.89 -11.46
C PHE A 80 3.87 1.40 -12.91
N GLY A 81 3.25 2.20 -13.78
CA GLY A 81 2.92 1.77 -15.15
C GLY A 81 1.87 0.64 -15.17
N LEU A 82 1.01 0.63 -14.16
CA LEU A 82 -0.10 -0.30 -13.99
C LEU A 82 -1.42 0.47 -14.07
N ASP A 83 -2.50 -0.22 -14.38
CA ASP A 83 -3.85 0.26 -14.10
C ASP A 83 -4.33 -0.14 -12.68
N LEU A 84 -5.48 0.40 -12.26
CA LEU A 84 -6.04 0.12 -10.94
C LEU A 84 -6.42 -1.36 -10.76
N PHE A 85 -6.85 -2.03 -11.82
CA PHE A 85 -7.25 -3.43 -11.77
C PHE A 85 -6.04 -4.36 -11.60
N GLU A 86 -4.93 -4.07 -12.26
CA GLU A 86 -3.65 -4.75 -12.06
C GLU A 86 -3.16 -4.59 -10.62
N LEU A 87 -3.26 -3.38 -10.06
CA LEU A 87 -2.93 -3.14 -8.66
C LEU A 87 -3.83 -3.94 -7.70
N ASP A 88 -5.13 -4.06 -7.98
CA ASP A 88 -6.07 -4.89 -7.22
C ASP A 88 -5.70 -6.38 -7.28
N LEU A 89 -5.25 -6.88 -8.43
CA LEU A 89 -4.81 -8.26 -8.58
C LEU A 89 -3.55 -8.55 -7.75
N ILE A 90 -2.56 -7.64 -7.78
CA ILE A 90 -1.36 -7.74 -6.97
C ILE A 90 -1.73 -7.70 -5.47
N ALA A 91 -2.63 -6.79 -5.09
CA ALA A 91 -3.12 -6.69 -3.71
C ALA A 91 -3.76 -7.99 -3.21
N LYS A 92 -4.57 -8.66 -4.04
CA LYS A 92 -5.15 -9.97 -3.71
C LYS A 92 -4.09 -11.05 -3.61
N LEU A 93 -3.12 -11.05 -4.53
CA LEU A 93 -2.03 -12.01 -4.54
C LEU A 93 -1.14 -11.89 -3.30
N GLU A 94 -0.78 -10.66 -2.91
CA GLU A 94 0.01 -10.38 -1.71
C GLU A 94 -0.70 -10.86 -0.44
N LEU A 95 -2.00 -10.60 -0.31
CA LEU A 95 -2.79 -11.14 0.80
C LEU A 95 -2.73 -12.67 0.83
N LYS A 96 -2.89 -13.32 -0.33
CA LYS A 96 -2.85 -14.77 -0.44
C LYS A 96 -1.49 -15.34 -0.02
N ILE A 97 -0.40 -14.77 -0.54
CA ILE A 97 0.98 -15.21 -0.26
C ILE A 97 1.31 -15.03 1.21
N ARG A 98 1.01 -13.86 1.79
CA ARG A 98 1.41 -13.52 3.16
C ARG A 98 0.59 -14.24 4.22
N LEU A 99 -0.67 -14.56 3.92
CA LEU A 99 -1.60 -15.17 4.88
C LEU A 99 -1.80 -16.67 4.64
N GLN A 100 -1.14 -17.25 3.64
CA GLN A 100 -1.27 -18.66 3.26
C GLN A 100 -2.73 -19.07 2.98
N LEU A 101 -3.51 -18.15 2.41
CA LEU A 101 -4.88 -18.38 1.94
C LEU A 101 -4.90 -18.98 0.53
#